data_AF-A0A370N415-F1
#
_entry.id   AF-A0A370N415-F1
#
_cell.length_a   1.000
_cell.length_b   1.000
_cell.length_c   1.000
_cell.angle_alpha   90.00
_cell.angle_beta   90.00
_cell.angle_gamma   90.00
#
_symmetry.space_group_name_H-M   'P 1'
#
loop_
_entity.id
_entity.type
_entity.pdbx_description
1 polymer ?
#
loop_
_entity_poly.entity_id
_entity_poly.type
_entity_poly.pdbx_seq_one_letter_code
_entity_poly.pdbx_strand_id
1 'polypeptide(L)'
;MSNALIGGRVGVRVTINDRSIDVEVGTTVAAALVMAGKSGTRTSVGGEPRAALCGMGVCQECRVTIDGRQHALACQTLCHDGQTICTCTTGMTGAVSMTGITNTTNTTNTTDTTDTTDTTDTTDTTGNTATR
;
A
#
# COMPACT_ATOMS: atom_id res chain seq x y z
N MET A 1 21.10 -15.25 39.11
CA MET A 1 21.62 -14.22 38.18
C MET A 1 21.12 -14.60 36.80
N SER A 2 19.96 -14.05 36.44
CA SER A 2 19.17 -14.42 35.26
C SER A 2 19.86 -13.89 34.00
N ASN A 3 20.60 -14.73 33.30
CA ASN A 3 21.30 -14.32 32.09
C ASN A 3 20.36 -14.45 30.89
N ALA A 4 19.61 -13.38 30.62
CA ALA A 4 18.87 -13.19 29.37
C ALA A 4 19.87 -12.97 28.23
N LEU A 5 20.40 -14.07 27.70
CA LEU A 5 21.33 -14.07 26.58
C LEU A 5 20.57 -13.83 25.26
N ILE A 6 20.37 -12.55 24.94
CA ILE A 6 20.65 -11.92 23.64
C ILE A 6 20.47 -12.87 22.42
N GLY A 7 19.25 -13.36 22.19
CA GLY A 7 18.86 -13.82 20.86
C GLY A 7 18.79 -12.57 19.99
N GLY A 8 19.87 -12.25 19.26
CA GLY A 8 19.90 -11.17 18.29
C GLY A 8 18.84 -11.42 17.23
N ARG A 9 17.64 -10.86 17.43
CA ARG A 9 16.54 -10.96 16.48
C ARG A 9 16.91 -10.13 15.27
N VAL A 10 17.42 -10.77 14.24
CA VAL A 10 17.51 -10.13 12.92
C VAL A 10 16.07 -9.91 12.48
N GLY A 11 15.65 -8.65 12.49
CA GLY A 11 14.36 -8.24 11.93
C GLY A 11 14.53 -8.01 10.42
N VAL A 12 13.52 -8.37 9.65
CA VAL A 12 13.39 -7.98 8.23
C VAL A 12 12.27 -6.96 8.11
N ARG A 13 12.49 -5.96 7.28
CA ARG A 13 11.47 -4.94 7.00
C ARG A 13 10.70 -5.31 5.75
N VAL A 14 9.38 -5.38 5.86
CA VAL A 14 8.47 -5.64 4.73
C VAL A 14 7.45 -4.53 4.60
N THR A 15 7.02 -4.23 3.38
CA THR A 15 6.00 -3.21 3.08
C THR A 15 4.71 -3.88 2.66
N ILE A 16 3.62 -3.67 3.42
CA ILE A 16 2.31 -4.25 3.20
C ILE A 16 1.32 -3.13 2.84
N ASN A 17 0.84 -3.08 1.60
CA ASN A 17 -0.05 -2.01 1.10
C ASN A 17 0.44 -0.61 1.51
N ASP A 18 1.70 -0.29 1.18
CA ASP A 18 2.38 0.97 1.51
C ASP A 18 2.68 1.20 3.01
N ARG A 19 2.42 0.21 3.88
CA ARG A 19 2.79 0.26 5.29
C ARG A 19 3.98 -0.65 5.59
N SER A 20 5.11 -0.05 5.97
CA SER A 20 6.27 -0.83 6.42
C SER A 20 6.08 -1.35 7.84
N ILE A 21 6.42 -2.63 8.05
CA ILE A 21 6.46 -3.29 9.35
C ILE A 21 7.77 -4.07 9.49
N ASP A 22 8.29 -4.14 10.71
CA ASP A 22 9.44 -4.98 11.05
C ASP A 22 8.95 -6.31 11.63
N VAL A 23 9.40 -7.42 11.05
CA VAL A 23 9.06 -8.79 11.47
C VAL A 23 10.31 -9.61 11.72
N GLU A 24 10.20 -10.66 12.53
CA GLU A 24 11.34 -11.54 12.81
C GLU A 24 11.72 -12.35 11.57
N VAL A 25 13.02 -12.57 11.33
CA VAL A 25 13.48 -13.49 10.27
C VAL A 25 12.80 -14.85 10.45
N GLY A 26 12.32 -15.43 9.34
CA GLY A 26 11.58 -16.69 9.37
C GLY A 26 10.07 -16.52 9.57
N THR A 27 9.59 -15.30 9.75
CA THR A 27 8.15 -14.99 9.71
C THR A 27 7.62 -15.20 8.29
N THR A 28 6.47 -15.86 8.16
CA THR A 28 5.78 -16.00 6.88
C THR A 28 5.01 -14.73 6.53
N VAL A 29 4.79 -14.49 5.23
CA VAL A 29 3.99 -13.36 4.76
C VAL A 29 2.57 -13.40 5.34
N ALA A 30 1.99 -14.58 5.55
CA ALA A 30 0.70 -14.73 6.21
C ALA A 30 0.73 -14.24 7.68
N ALA A 31 1.77 -14.58 8.44
CA ALA A 31 1.93 -14.10 9.82
C ALA A 31 2.18 -12.59 9.86
N ALA A 32 3.00 -12.06 8.95
CA ALA A 32 3.26 -10.63 8.81
C ALA A 32 1.96 -9.83 8.52
N LEU A 33 1.06 -10.39 7.70
CA LEU A 33 -0.26 -9.78 7.43
C LEU A 33 -1.14 -9.72 8.68
N VAL A 34 -1.15 -10.78 9.49
CA VAL A 34 -1.87 -10.79 10.78
C VAL A 34 -1.28 -9.75 11.74
N MET A 35 0.05 -9.64 11.82
CA MET A 35 0.74 -8.62 12.63
C MET A 35 0.44 -7.20 12.15
N ALA A 36 0.26 -7.01 10.83
CA ALA A 36 -0.17 -5.74 10.24
C ALA A 36 -1.64 -5.39 10.52
N GLY A 37 -2.39 -6.27 11.20
CA GLY A 37 -3.81 -6.11 11.47
C GLY A 37 -4.71 -6.34 10.25
N LYS A 38 -4.20 -7.03 9.22
CA LYS A 38 -4.99 -7.39 8.03
C LYS A 38 -5.71 -8.70 8.26
N SER A 39 -7.04 -8.63 8.23
CA SER A 39 -7.97 -9.75 8.44
C SER A 39 -8.21 -10.58 7.18
N GLY A 40 -7.77 -10.13 5.99
CA GLY A 40 -7.93 -10.86 4.74
C GLY A 40 -6.80 -10.61 3.75
N THR A 41 -6.39 -11.67 3.05
CA THR A 41 -5.43 -11.65 1.93
C THR A 41 -6.13 -11.47 0.59
N ARG A 42 -7.36 -12.00 0.49
CA ARG A 42 -8.22 -11.91 -0.69
C ARG A 42 -9.65 -11.56 -0.24
N THR A 43 -10.42 -10.95 -1.14
CA THR A 43 -11.86 -10.78 -0.96
C THR A 43 -12.60 -11.80 -1.84
N SER A 44 -13.57 -12.50 -1.26
CA SER A 44 -14.50 -13.35 -2.01
C SER A 44 -15.35 -12.52 -2.97
N VAL A 45 -15.98 -13.16 -3.96
CA VAL A 45 -16.94 -12.48 -4.85
C VAL A 45 -18.14 -11.91 -4.08
N GLY A 46 -18.47 -12.49 -2.93
CA GLY A 46 -19.51 -12.01 -2.01
C GLY A 46 -19.04 -10.93 -1.01
N GLY A 47 -17.81 -10.42 -1.13
CA GLY A 47 -17.29 -9.35 -0.27
C GLY A 47 -16.64 -9.81 1.05
N GLU A 48 -16.64 -11.11 1.33
CA GLU A 48 -16.05 -11.63 2.57
C GLU A 48 -14.51 -11.69 2.50
N PRO A 49 -13.79 -11.25 3.54
CA PRO A 49 -12.35 -11.44 3.62
C PRO A 49 -12.01 -12.92 3.77
N ARG A 50 -11.01 -13.37 3.02
CA ARG A 50 -10.44 -14.71 3.05
C ARG A 50 -8.99 -14.61 3.48
N ALA A 51 -8.59 -15.46 4.41
CA ALA A 51 -7.23 -15.53 4.94
C ALA A 51 -6.67 -16.95 4.82
N ALA A 52 -5.41 -17.14 5.22
CA ALA A 52 -4.80 -18.45 5.25
C ALA A 52 -5.56 -19.39 6.20
N LEU A 53 -6.25 -20.39 5.65
CA LEU A 53 -7.00 -21.38 6.43
C LEU A 53 -6.19 -22.65 6.72
N CYS A 54 -5.44 -23.15 5.74
CA CYS A 54 -4.76 -24.45 5.84
C CYS A 54 -3.28 -24.38 6.25
N GLY A 55 -2.63 -23.22 6.14
CA GLY A 55 -1.18 -23.08 6.35
C GLY A 55 -0.28 -23.77 5.31
N MET A 56 -0.78 -24.79 4.60
CA MET A 56 -0.03 -25.61 3.63
C MET A 56 -0.13 -25.10 2.18
N GLY A 57 -0.99 -24.12 1.91
CA GLY A 57 -1.22 -23.57 0.56
C GLY A 57 -2.20 -24.34 -0.32
N VAL A 58 -2.76 -25.47 0.13
CA VAL A 58 -3.76 -26.25 -0.64
C VAL A 58 -5.08 -25.50 -0.84
N CYS A 59 -5.49 -24.70 0.15
CA CYS A 59 -6.74 -23.94 0.08
C CYS A 59 -6.67 -22.76 -0.90
N GLN A 60 -5.46 -22.30 -1.26
CA GLN A 60 -5.22 -21.17 -2.17
C GLN A 60 -5.86 -19.82 -1.78
N GLU A 61 -6.48 -19.73 -0.60
CA GLU A 61 -7.06 -18.49 -0.10
C GLU A 61 -6.01 -17.46 0.35
N CYS A 62 -4.79 -17.91 0.69
CA CYS A 62 -3.68 -17.07 1.16
C CYS A 62 -2.94 -16.32 0.02
N ARG A 63 -3.55 -16.19 -1.16
CA ARG A 63 -2.93 -15.58 -2.34
C ARG A 63 -2.80 -14.08 -2.20
N VAL A 64 -1.59 -13.57 -2.46
CA VAL A 64 -1.25 -12.14 -2.45
C VAL A 64 -0.32 -11.83 -3.62
N THR A 65 -0.05 -10.55 -3.84
CA THR A 65 0.99 -10.12 -4.78
C THR A 65 2.25 -9.78 -3.99
N ILE A 66 3.39 -10.35 -4.37
CA ILE A 66 4.69 -10.13 -3.72
C ILE A 66 5.68 -9.67 -4.78
N ASP A 67 6.26 -8.48 -4.63
CA ASP A 67 7.26 -7.92 -5.55
C ASP A 67 6.78 -7.98 -7.03
N GLY A 68 5.49 -7.70 -7.26
CA GLY A 68 4.84 -7.79 -8.57
C GLY A 68 4.42 -9.19 -9.02
N ARG A 69 4.80 -10.26 -8.30
CA ARG A 69 4.37 -11.64 -8.58
C ARG A 69 2.99 -11.90 -8.00
N GLN A 70 2.00 -11.99 -8.88
CA GLN A 70 0.62 -12.28 -8.53
C GLN A 70 0.44 -13.75 -8.10
N HIS A 71 -0.60 -14.00 -7.29
CA HIS A 71 -0.99 -15.33 -6.82
C HIS A 71 0.05 -16.08 -5.98
N ALA A 72 0.99 -15.36 -5.37
CA ALA A 72 1.96 -15.94 -4.44
C ALA A 72 1.26 -16.40 -3.15
N LEU A 73 1.66 -17.56 -2.62
CA LEU A 73 1.06 -18.15 -1.43
C LEU A 73 1.69 -17.56 -0.18
N ALA A 74 1.04 -16.58 0.45
CA ALA A 74 1.52 -15.91 1.66
C ALA A 74 1.85 -16.90 2.80
N CYS A 75 1.13 -18.01 2.85
CA CYS A 75 1.29 -19.05 3.87
C CYS A 75 2.55 -19.92 3.68
N GLN A 76 3.17 -19.90 2.49
CA GLN A 76 4.41 -20.63 2.20
C GLN A 76 5.60 -19.70 1.91
N THR A 77 5.34 -18.41 1.69
CA THR A 77 6.41 -17.43 1.44
C THR A 77 6.94 -16.86 2.74
N LEU A 78 8.25 -16.88 2.90
CA LEU A 78 8.95 -16.20 4.00
C LEU A 78 9.16 -14.73 3.67
N CYS A 79 9.08 -13.89 4.71
CA CYS A 79 9.40 -12.48 4.61
C CYS A 79 10.91 -12.29 4.40
N HIS A 80 11.26 -11.42 3.47
CA HIS A 80 12.63 -10.98 3.22
C HIS A 80 12.72 -9.46 3.31
N ASP A 81 13.90 -8.93 3.60
CA ASP A 81 14.10 -7.49 3.73
C ASP A 81 13.82 -6.76 2.41
N GLY A 82 13.10 -5.65 2.48
CA GLY A 82 12.71 -4.84 1.33
C GLY A 82 11.54 -5.41 0.51
N GLN A 83 10.92 -6.50 0.96
CA GLN A 83 9.82 -7.14 0.24
C GLN A 83 8.53 -6.30 0.25
N THR A 84 7.88 -6.20 -0.91
CA THR A 84 6.61 -5.47 -1.07
C THR A 84 5.45 -6.44 -1.29
N ILE A 85 4.45 -6.37 -0.41
CA ILE A 85 3.28 -7.24 -0.38
C ILE A 85 2.03 -6.38 -0.60
N CYS A 86 1.23 -6.75 -1.59
CA CYS A 86 -0.05 -6.11 -1.88
C CYS A 86 -1.19 -7.12 -1.67
N THR A 87 -2.12 -6.78 -0.79
CA THR A 87 -3.39 -7.48 -0.61
C THR A 87 -4.47 -6.56 -1.15
N CYS A 88 -4.94 -6.79 -2.39
CA CYS A 88 -5.98 -5.98 -3.00
C CYS A 88 -7.33 -6.19 -2.29
N THR A 89 -7.48 -5.58 -1.12
CA THR A 89 -8.77 -5.39 -0.46
C THR A 89 -9.29 -4.05 -0.97
N THR A 90 -10.22 -4.09 -1.92
CA THR A 90 -11.05 -2.92 -2.26
C THR A 90 -11.78 -2.50 -1.00
N GLY A 91 -11.24 -1.48 -0.32
CA GLY A 91 -11.66 -1.05 1.00
C GLY A 91 -10.57 -0.20 1.66
N MET A 92 -10.37 1.01 1.15
CA MET A 92 -9.81 2.09 1.96
C MET A 92 -10.76 2.30 3.16
N THR A 93 -10.45 1.68 4.30
CA THR A 93 -10.96 2.13 5.59
C THR A 93 -9.74 2.24 6.51
N GLY A 94 -9.45 3.47 6.89
CA GLY A 94 -8.18 3.91 7.43
C GLY A 94 -7.69 3.10 8.63
N ALA A 95 -6.44 2.68 8.55
CA ALA A 95 -5.59 2.55 9.72
C ALA A 95 -4.51 3.63 9.60
N VAL A 96 -4.86 4.86 9.96
CA VAL A 96 -3.85 5.87 10.31
C VAL A 96 -3.31 5.47 11.69
N SER A 97 -2.28 4.62 11.73
CA SER A 97 -1.49 4.48 12.96
C SER A 97 -0.53 5.66 13.01
N MET A 98 -1.00 6.76 13.62
CA MET A 98 -0.11 7.80 14.16
C MET A 98 0.73 7.18 15.27
N THR A 99 1.94 6.72 14.96
CA THR A 99 3.06 6.68 15.92
C THR A 99 4.37 6.71 15.12
N GLY A 100 5.00 7.89 15.05
CA GLY A 100 6.34 8.06 14.49
C GLY A 100 6.43 9.14 13.41
N ILE A 101 6.44 10.40 13.83
CA ILE A 101 6.98 11.50 13.01
C ILE A 101 8.50 11.29 12.92
N THR A 102 8.99 10.79 11.78
CA THR A 102 10.38 11.02 11.35
C THR A 102 10.33 11.71 10.00
N ASN A 103 10.56 13.02 10.02
CA ASN A 103 10.70 13.88 8.84
C ASN A 103 11.66 13.24 7.83
N THR A 104 11.11 12.69 6.74
CA THR A 104 11.88 12.48 5.51
C THR A 104 11.31 13.45 4.49
N THR A 105 12.02 14.55 4.31
CA THR A 105 11.77 15.54 3.27
C THR A 105 11.83 14.82 1.92
N ASN A 106 10.70 14.67 1.24
CA ASN A 106 10.71 14.31 -0.17
C ASN A 106 10.06 15.42 -0.99
N THR A 107 10.95 16.15 -1.65
CA THR A 107 10.78 16.89 -2.90
C THR A 107 9.69 16.29 -3.78
N THR A 108 8.82 17.11 -4.35
CA THR A 108 8.16 16.75 -5.60
C THR A 108 8.20 17.96 -6.53
N ASN A 109 9.09 17.83 -7.52
CA ASN A 109 9.12 18.61 -8.73
C ASN A 109 7.88 18.23 -9.54
N THR A 110 6.99 19.17 -9.82
CA THR A 110 5.95 19.00 -10.83
C THR A 110 6.12 20.10 -11.85
N THR A 111 6.76 19.74 -12.95
CA THR A 111 6.68 20.46 -14.21
C THR A 111 5.26 20.30 -14.72
N ASP A 112 4.51 21.38 -14.84
CA ASP A 112 3.31 21.41 -15.67
C ASP A 112 3.44 22.58 -16.64
N THR A 113 3.69 22.19 -17.90
CA THR A 113 3.83 23.08 -19.04
C THR A 113 2.53 22.99 -19.83
N THR A 114 1.67 24.00 -19.72
CA THR A 114 0.76 24.41 -20.80
C THR A 114 0.48 25.91 -20.62
N ASP A 115 1.04 26.78 -21.45
CA ASP A 115 0.55 27.15 -22.79
C ASP A 115 -0.50 28.29 -22.71
N THR A 116 0.02 29.50 -22.99
CA THR A 116 -0.51 30.43 -24.01
C THR A 116 -1.71 31.35 -23.68
N THR A 117 -1.39 32.67 -23.73
CA THR A 117 -2.21 33.83 -24.16
C THR A 117 -3.35 34.28 -23.24
N ASP A 118 -3.78 35.53 -23.18
CA ASP A 118 -3.28 36.79 -23.72
C ASP A 118 -3.78 37.91 -22.79
N THR A 119 -3.11 39.03 -22.96
CA THR A 119 -3.22 40.33 -22.31
C THR A 119 -4.56 41.00 -22.64
N THR A 120 -5.13 41.65 -21.61
CA THR A 120 -6.03 42.83 -21.61
C THR A 120 -6.55 43.39 -22.95
N ASP A 121 -7.84 43.73 -23.03
CA ASP A 121 -8.28 45.15 -23.12
C ASP A 121 -9.81 45.31 -23.22
N THR A 122 -10.36 46.04 -22.25
CA THR A 122 -11.13 47.29 -22.34
C THR A 122 -12.02 47.58 -23.57
N THR A 123 -13.32 47.81 -23.28
CA THR A 123 -14.32 48.73 -23.90
C THR A 123 -14.32 48.98 -25.41
N ASP A 124 -15.50 48.95 -26.07
CA ASP A 124 -16.26 50.17 -26.44
C ASP A 124 -17.50 49.87 -27.33
N THR A 125 -18.54 50.67 -27.10
CA THR A 125 -19.50 51.26 -28.06
C THR A 125 -20.28 50.41 -29.09
N THR A 126 -21.61 50.42 -28.86
CA THR A 126 -22.67 50.94 -29.77
C THR A 126 -22.60 50.62 -31.27
N GLY A 127 -23.69 50.03 -31.77
CA GLY A 127 -24.26 50.49 -33.05
C GLY A 127 -24.80 49.42 -34.00
N ASN A 128 -26.08 49.59 -34.33
CA ASN A 128 -26.68 49.43 -35.65
C ASN A 128 -27.28 48.06 -36.06
N THR A 129 -28.61 48.01 -35.99
CA THR A 129 -29.55 47.79 -37.12
C THR A 129 -29.32 46.63 -38.08
N ALA A 130 -30.34 45.79 -38.24
CA ALA A 130 -31.07 45.58 -39.51
C ALA A 130 -31.64 44.14 -39.64
N THR A 131 -32.98 44.07 -39.66
CA THR A 131 -33.77 43.28 -40.64
C THR A 131 -33.73 41.75 -40.58
N ARG A 132 -34.82 41.14 -40.09
CA ARG A 132 -35.84 40.45 -40.93
C ARG A 132 -37.13 40.25 -40.16
#